data_AF-A0A4R0MCH3-F1
#
_entry.id   AF-A0A4R0MCH3-F1
#
_cell.length_a   1.000
_cell.length_b   1.000
_cell.length_c   1.000
_cell.angle_alpha   90.00
_cell.angle_beta   90.00
_cell.angle_gamma   90.00
#
_symmetry.space_group_name_H-M   'P 1'
#
loop_
_entity.id
_entity.type
_entity.pdbx_description
1 polymer ?
#
loop_
_entity_poly.entity_id
_entity_poly.type
_entity_poly.pdbx_seq_one_letter_code
_entity_poly.pdbx_strand_id
1 'polypeptide(L)'
;MKRKQIKRYLKKRMRNIEQYALLIMYNGDKEAIHQFRVEFKKLRAFVRLVGLGSSAKKKLKVPSKLKKIYKYAGSVRDLQIYYDHITPFYNKKDGYPHQVLRQIAIAKCSLLITLKYFHFRRVIKQMRRNAPNRVSKKRLERFIQKKSQAIDRLIETDTQDTRLHVLKKQLKDVLYTLKIFHPPVQNHFPIAGKMSLYELNKLSDILNDYLDWVVGITLLNAALLTRLSLHDKDILKGIRKRWRIRKAEAMALVKGNLFHT
;
A
#
# COMPACT_ATOMS: atom_id res chain seq x y z
N MET A 1 15.79 -1.86 19.95
CA MET A 1 16.68 -1.95 18.76
C MET A 1 17.78 -0.90 18.82
N LYS A 2 19.06 -1.32 18.79
CA LYS A 2 20.26 -0.46 18.84
C LYS A 2 20.54 0.22 17.49
N ARG A 3 21.32 1.31 17.45
CA ARG A 3 21.65 2.08 16.23
C ARG A 3 22.15 1.23 15.06
N LYS A 4 23.03 0.26 15.33
CA LYS A 4 23.60 -0.66 14.32
C LYS A 4 22.49 -1.46 13.61
N GLN A 5 21.53 -2.00 14.37
CA GLN A 5 20.38 -2.74 13.85
C GLN A 5 19.45 -1.82 13.03
N ILE A 6 19.20 -0.60 13.50
CA ILE A 6 18.40 0.41 12.76
C ILE A 6 19.05 0.73 11.40
N LYS A 7 20.35 1.04 11.39
CA LYS A 7 21.10 1.30 10.15
C LYS A 7 21.08 0.10 9.21
N ARG A 8 21.18 -1.12 9.74
CA ARG A 8 21.11 -2.38 8.96
C ARG A 8 19.73 -2.56 8.34
N TYR A 9 18.65 -2.36 9.10
CA TYR A 9 17.28 -2.45 8.61
C TYR A 9 17.01 -1.43 7.49
N LEU A 10 17.38 -0.15 7.70
CA LEU A 10 17.23 0.90 6.68
C LEU A 10 18.00 0.57 5.39
N LYS A 11 19.25 0.09 5.53
CA LYS A 11 20.08 -0.33 4.39
C LYS A 11 19.43 -1.50 3.63
N LYS A 12 18.96 -2.52 4.34
CA LYS A 12 18.27 -3.69 3.76
C LYS A 12 17.05 -3.25 2.94
N ARG A 13 16.14 -2.50 3.55
CA ARG A 13 14.90 -2.06 2.86
C ARG A 13 15.18 -1.18 1.65
N MET A 14 16.11 -0.24 1.76
CA MET A 14 16.46 0.61 0.62
C MET A 14 17.17 -0.16 -0.51
N ARG A 15 17.99 -1.17 -0.20
CA ARG A 15 18.59 -2.06 -1.22
C ARG A 15 17.54 -2.88 -1.93
N ASN A 16 16.55 -3.41 -1.21
CA ASN A 16 15.45 -4.14 -1.86
C ASN A 16 14.64 -3.21 -2.77
N ILE A 17 14.34 -1.99 -2.33
CA ILE A 17 13.67 -0.97 -3.16
C ILE A 17 14.51 -0.66 -4.42
N GLU A 18 15.83 -0.49 -4.28
CA GLU A 18 16.76 -0.27 -5.40
C GLU A 18 16.76 -1.46 -6.37
N GLN A 19 16.83 -2.69 -5.86
CA GLN A 19 16.76 -3.91 -6.67
C GLN A 19 15.46 -3.98 -7.49
N TYR A 20 14.31 -3.80 -6.86
CA TYR A 20 13.03 -3.83 -7.60
C TYR A 20 12.90 -2.63 -8.54
N ALA A 21 13.46 -1.47 -8.21
CA ALA A 21 13.52 -0.35 -9.13
C ALA A 21 14.34 -0.66 -10.39
N LEU A 22 15.48 -1.33 -10.25
CA LEU A 22 16.29 -1.79 -11.39
C LEU A 22 15.52 -2.80 -12.25
N LEU A 23 14.83 -3.76 -11.63
CA LEU A 23 13.97 -4.72 -12.35
C LEU A 23 12.85 -3.99 -13.12
N ILE A 24 12.16 -3.04 -12.49
CA ILE A 24 11.14 -2.21 -13.15
C ILE A 24 11.72 -1.47 -14.37
N MET A 25 12.95 -0.95 -14.28
CA MET A 25 13.60 -0.28 -15.41
C MET A 25 14.01 -1.23 -16.53
N TYR A 26 14.32 -2.50 -16.21
CA TYR A 26 14.76 -3.49 -17.19
C TYR A 26 13.59 -4.14 -17.93
N ASN A 27 12.58 -4.65 -17.22
CA ASN A 27 11.48 -5.43 -17.81
C ASN A 27 10.08 -4.88 -17.52
N GLY A 28 9.94 -3.88 -16.65
CA GLY A 28 8.64 -3.31 -16.28
C GLY A 28 7.66 -4.32 -15.69
N ASP A 29 8.18 -5.38 -15.07
CA ASP A 29 7.39 -6.50 -14.58
C ASP A 29 6.40 -6.09 -13.47
N LYS A 30 5.20 -6.68 -13.52
CA LYS A 30 4.10 -6.40 -12.60
C LYS A 30 4.44 -6.81 -11.17
N GLU A 31 5.17 -7.90 -10.99
CA GLU A 31 5.59 -8.37 -9.67
C GLU A 31 6.71 -7.50 -9.08
N ALA A 32 7.66 -7.05 -9.91
CA ALA A 32 8.67 -6.07 -9.50
C ALA A 32 8.02 -4.76 -8.97
N ILE A 33 6.99 -4.24 -9.64
CA ILE A 33 6.22 -3.07 -9.17
C ILE A 33 5.51 -3.37 -7.84
N HIS A 34 4.93 -4.56 -7.69
CA HIS A 34 4.28 -4.97 -6.45
C HIS A 34 5.29 -5.02 -5.29
N GLN A 35 6.40 -5.72 -5.47
CA GLN A 35 7.43 -5.87 -4.45
C GLN A 35 8.12 -4.54 -4.09
N PHE A 36 8.37 -3.67 -5.07
CA PHE A 36 8.82 -2.30 -4.83
C PHE A 36 7.88 -1.58 -3.86
N ARG A 37 6.57 -1.65 -4.10
CA ARG A 37 5.54 -1.02 -3.25
C ARG A 37 5.52 -1.63 -1.84
N VAL A 38 5.64 -2.95 -1.73
CA VAL A 38 5.69 -3.65 -0.45
C VAL A 38 6.90 -3.20 0.38
N GLU A 39 8.09 -3.16 -0.20
CA GLU A 39 9.31 -2.74 0.50
C GLU A 39 9.29 -1.25 0.88
N PHE A 40 8.72 -0.39 0.03
CA PHE A 40 8.47 1.00 0.38
C PHE A 40 7.51 1.14 1.57
N LYS A 41 6.42 0.37 1.62
CA LYS A 41 5.46 0.40 2.74
C LYS A 41 6.13 -0.04 4.04
N LYS A 42 6.94 -1.10 4.02
CA LYS A 42 7.75 -1.56 5.17
C LYS A 42 8.70 -0.46 5.65
N LEU A 43 9.44 0.18 4.74
CA LEU A 43 10.32 1.31 5.07
C LEU A 43 9.54 2.47 5.70
N ARG A 44 8.39 2.83 5.13
CA ARG A 44 7.55 3.94 5.62
C ARG A 44 7.02 3.66 7.02
N ALA A 45 6.52 2.45 7.29
CA ALA A 45 6.06 2.05 8.61
C ALA A 45 7.17 2.19 9.65
N PHE A 46 8.37 1.70 9.32
CA PHE A 46 9.54 1.83 10.19
C PHE A 46 9.96 3.29 10.45
N VAL A 47 9.98 4.13 9.41
CA VAL A 47 10.30 5.56 9.56
C VAL A 47 9.29 6.26 10.45
N ARG A 48 8.00 5.91 10.35
CA ARG A 48 6.94 6.45 11.24
C ARG A 48 7.14 6.04 12.70
N LEU A 49 7.45 4.77 12.96
CA LEU A 49 7.80 4.28 14.29
C LEU A 49 8.98 5.08 14.88
N VAL A 50 10.05 5.21 14.11
CA VAL A 50 11.27 5.91 14.53
C VAL A 50 11.01 7.40 14.79
N GLY A 51 10.14 8.02 13.97
CA GLY A 51 9.78 9.43 14.07
C GLY A 51 8.89 9.78 15.27
N LEU A 52 8.28 8.78 15.93
CA LEU A 52 7.41 9.01 17.08
C LEU A 52 8.20 9.59 18.26
N GLY A 53 7.76 10.76 18.75
CA GLY A 53 8.32 11.42 19.93
C GLY A 53 9.76 11.89 19.76
N SER A 54 10.25 12.08 18.53
CA SER A 54 11.58 12.66 18.30
C SER A 54 11.47 14.18 18.25
N SER A 55 11.89 14.85 19.32
CA SER A 55 12.13 16.31 19.37
C SER A 55 13.42 16.72 18.64
N ALA A 56 14.19 15.74 18.15
CA ALA A 56 15.47 15.98 17.51
C ALA A 56 15.35 16.91 16.28
N LYS A 57 16.28 17.87 16.17
CA LYS A 57 16.40 18.81 15.04
C LYS A 57 16.38 18.11 13.67
N LYS A 58 16.83 16.84 13.57
CA LYS A 58 16.82 16.04 12.33
C LYS A 58 15.95 14.79 12.46
N LYS A 59 14.65 14.93 12.14
CA LYS A 59 13.71 13.80 12.05
C LYS A 59 14.03 12.92 10.83
N LEU A 60 14.18 11.61 11.03
CA LEU A 60 14.25 10.65 9.94
C LEU A 60 12.94 10.71 9.13
N LYS A 61 13.03 10.92 7.83
CA LYS A 61 11.89 11.02 6.91
C LYS A 61 12.17 10.23 5.64
N VAL A 62 11.12 9.70 5.02
CA VAL A 62 11.21 9.17 3.65
C VAL A 62 11.34 10.36 2.68
N PRO A 63 12.34 10.39 1.78
CA PRO A 63 12.52 11.49 0.84
C PRO A 63 11.29 11.72 -0.05
N SER A 64 10.99 12.99 -0.36
CA SER A 64 9.87 13.37 -1.24
C SER A 64 9.97 12.73 -2.62
N LYS A 65 11.17 12.71 -3.23
CA LYS A 65 11.41 12.03 -4.51
C LYS A 65 11.05 10.55 -4.48
N LEU A 66 11.39 9.83 -3.39
CA LEU A 66 11.01 8.41 -3.25
C LEU A 66 9.50 8.22 -3.06
N LYS A 67 8.83 9.15 -2.36
CA LYS A 67 7.36 9.17 -2.28
C LYS A 67 6.71 9.40 -3.66
N LYS A 68 7.31 10.26 -4.50
CA LYS A 68 6.85 10.51 -5.87
C LYS A 68 6.94 9.23 -6.73
N ILE A 69 8.07 8.52 -6.66
CA ILE A 69 8.24 7.20 -7.32
C ILE A 69 7.17 6.22 -6.83
N TYR A 70 6.95 6.12 -5.51
CA TYR A 70 5.90 5.27 -4.95
C TYR A 70 4.49 5.62 -5.46
N LYS A 71 4.20 6.92 -5.64
CA LYS A 71 2.93 7.38 -6.22
C LYS A 71 2.77 6.88 -7.66
N TYR A 72 3.78 7.08 -8.51
CA TYR A 72 3.74 6.60 -9.90
C TYR A 72 3.66 5.08 -10.00
N ALA A 73 4.43 4.34 -9.19
CA ALA A 73 4.32 2.89 -9.10
C ALA A 73 2.92 2.45 -8.64
N GLY A 74 2.24 3.26 -7.83
CA GLY A 74 0.83 3.05 -7.49
C GLY A 74 -0.09 3.18 -8.69
N SER A 75 -0.01 4.27 -9.44
CA SER A 75 -0.81 4.47 -10.64
C SER A 75 -0.64 3.33 -11.65
N VAL A 76 0.60 2.87 -11.88
CA VAL A 76 0.84 1.71 -12.76
C VAL A 76 0.18 0.45 -12.20
N ARG A 77 0.35 0.16 -10.90
CA ARG A 77 -0.19 -1.06 -10.28
C ARG A 77 -1.72 -1.07 -10.25
N ASP A 78 -2.34 0.08 -10.00
CA ASP A 78 -3.81 0.20 -9.97
C ASP A 78 -4.38 -0.08 -11.37
N LEU A 79 -3.74 0.45 -12.43
CA LEU A 79 -4.11 0.15 -13.82
C LEU A 79 -3.84 -1.30 -14.22
N GLN A 80 -2.74 -1.92 -13.76
CA GLN A 80 -2.46 -3.33 -14.02
C GLN A 80 -3.53 -4.24 -13.43
N ILE A 81 -3.89 -4.04 -12.15
CA ILE A 81 -4.97 -4.81 -11.50
C ILE A 81 -6.29 -4.59 -12.26
N TYR A 82 -6.59 -3.34 -12.61
CA TYR A 82 -7.79 -3.02 -13.37
C TYR A 82 -7.84 -3.72 -14.73
N TYR A 83 -6.74 -3.72 -15.48
CA TYR A 83 -6.60 -4.44 -16.75
C TYR A 83 -6.89 -5.94 -16.57
N ASP A 84 -6.28 -6.58 -15.57
CA ASP A 84 -6.47 -8.02 -15.32
C ASP A 84 -7.94 -8.35 -15.00
N HIS A 85 -8.66 -7.44 -14.33
CA HIS A 85 -10.06 -7.67 -13.96
C HIS A 85 -11.04 -7.41 -15.11
N ILE A 86 -10.73 -6.53 -16.06
CA ILE A 86 -11.64 -6.25 -17.19
C ILE A 86 -11.40 -7.20 -18.37
N THR A 87 -10.17 -7.64 -18.60
CA THR A 87 -9.79 -8.44 -19.78
C THR A 87 -10.64 -9.71 -19.97
N PRO A 88 -11.02 -10.45 -18.91
CA PRO A 88 -11.89 -11.63 -19.05
C PRO A 88 -13.28 -11.36 -19.65
N PHE A 89 -13.72 -10.11 -19.74
CA PHE A 89 -15.00 -9.72 -20.33
C PHE A 89 -14.92 -9.34 -21.81
N TYR A 90 -13.73 -9.44 -22.41
CA TYR A 90 -13.48 -9.09 -23.80
C TYR A 90 -13.02 -10.32 -24.58
N ASN A 91 -13.63 -10.55 -25.73
CA ASN A 91 -13.20 -11.55 -26.70
C ASN A 91 -12.25 -10.83 -27.69
N LYS A 92 -10.99 -11.28 -27.81
CA LYS A 92 -9.89 -10.67 -28.61
C LYS A 92 -9.19 -9.45 -27.97
N LYS A 93 -7.98 -9.12 -28.45
CA LYS A 93 -7.09 -8.05 -27.93
C LYS A 93 -7.50 -6.62 -28.35
N ASP A 94 -8.72 -6.43 -28.81
CA ASP A 94 -9.22 -5.14 -29.31
C ASP A 94 -10.21 -4.48 -28.32
N GLY A 95 -10.56 -3.22 -28.58
CA GLY A 95 -11.49 -2.46 -27.75
C GLY A 95 -10.84 -1.78 -26.54
N TYR A 96 -11.63 -1.60 -25.48
CA TYR A 96 -11.21 -0.82 -24.31
C TYR A 96 -9.95 -1.35 -23.56
N PRO A 97 -9.68 -2.67 -23.43
CA PRO A 97 -8.45 -3.14 -22.78
C PRO A 97 -7.16 -2.58 -23.41
N HIS A 98 -7.13 -2.37 -24.73
CA HIS A 98 -5.99 -1.74 -25.41
C HIS A 98 -5.78 -0.28 -24.96
N GLN A 99 -6.85 0.46 -24.71
CA GLN A 99 -6.76 1.81 -24.16
C GLN A 99 -6.15 1.79 -22.75
N VAL A 100 -6.48 0.79 -21.95
CA VAL A 100 -5.88 0.60 -20.61
C VAL A 100 -4.39 0.25 -20.72
N LEU A 101 -3.99 -0.58 -21.68
CA LEU A 101 -2.56 -0.85 -21.94
C LEU A 101 -1.79 0.43 -22.32
N ARG A 102 -2.37 1.30 -23.14
CA ARG A 102 -1.79 2.62 -23.44
C ARG A 102 -1.64 3.48 -22.18
N GLN A 103 -2.65 3.51 -21.31
CA GLN A 103 -2.58 4.23 -20.02
C GLN A 103 -1.48 3.66 -19.11
N ILE A 104 -1.34 2.33 -19.06
CA ILE A 104 -0.25 1.67 -18.33
C ILE A 104 1.11 2.11 -18.89
N ALA A 105 1.27 2.15 -20.21
CA ALA A 105 2.51 2.59 -20.84
C ALA A 105 2.86 4.04 -20.49
N ILE A 106 1.88 4.96 -20.54
CA ILE A 106 2.05 6.38 -20.15
C ILE A 106 2.45 6.49 -18.67
N ALA A 107 1.74 5.79 -17.79
CA ALA A 107 2.05 5.79 -16.35
C ALA A 107 3.45 5.20 -16.08
N LYS A 108 3.85 4.16 -16.82
CA LYS A 108 5.19 3.57 -16.77
C LYS A 108 6.26 4.58 -17.21
N CYS A 109 6.04 5.35 -18.27
CA CYS A 109 6.98 6.39 -18.69
C CYS A 109 7.29 7.39 -17.56
N SER A 110 6.25 7.87 -16.87
CA SER A 110 6.41 8.77 -15.71
C SER A 110 7.21 8.14 -14.56
N LEU A 111 6.97 6.85 -14.30
CA LEU A 111 7.71 6.08 -13.30
C LEU A 111 9.19 5.93 -13.69
N LEU A 112 9.47 5.51 -14.91
CA LEU A 112 10.82 5.27 -15.44
C LEU A 112 11.67 6.54 -15.44
N ILE A 113 11.12 7.67 -15.91
CA ILE A 113 11.78 8.97 -15.86
C ILE A 113 12.18 9.30 -14.42
N THR A 114 11.27 9.11 -13.46
CA THR A 114 11.55 9.44 -12.06
C THR A 114 12.60 8.49 -11.43
N LEU A 115 12.60 7.22 -11.83
CA LEU A 115 13.59 6.23 -11.39
C LEU A 115 14.98 6.53 -11.94
N LYS A 116 15.10 6.88 -13.23
CA LYS A 116 16.37 7.19 -13.90
C LYS A 116 17.17 8.27 -13.16
N TYR A 117 16.50 9.29 -12.64
CA TYR A 117 17.14 10.41 -11.93
C TYR A 117 17.20 10.23 -10.40
N PHE A 118 16.94 9.05 -9.87
CA PHE A 118 16.93 8.81 -8.43
C PHE A 118 18.22 8.18 -7.91
N HIS A 119 18.96 8.91 -7.07
CA HIS A 119 20.22 8.45 -6.50
C HIS A 119 20.03 7.64 -5.20
N PHE A 120 19.75 6.33 -5.32
CA PHE A 120 19.53 5.42 -4.19
C PHE A 120 20.68 5.44 -3.16
N ARG A 121 21.93 5.33 -3.61
CA ARG A 121 23.12 5.31 -2.73
C ARG A 121 23.21 6.55 -1.84
N ARG A 122 22.94 7.74 -2.38
CA ARG A 122 22.93 9.02 -1.64
C ARG A 122 21.84 9.02 -0.56
N VAL A 123 20.64 8.58 -0.92
CA VAL A 123 19.51 8.48 0.03
C VAL A 123 19.79 7.47 1.14
N ILE A 124 20.35 6.30 0.82
CA ILE A 124 20.76 5.29 1.80
C ILE A 124 21.75 5.89 2.81
N LYS A 125 22.78 6.58 2.32
CA LYS A 125 23.79 7.25 3.17
C LYS A 125 23.13 8.28 4.09
N GLN A 126 22.25 9.12 3.55
CA GLN A 126 21.52 10.14 4.32
C GLN A 126 20.61 9.54 5.39
N MET A 127 19.78 8.55 5.04
CA MET A 127 18.88 7.90 6.01
C MET A 127 19.66 7.20 7.13
N ARG A 128 20.80 6.57 6.83
CA ARG A 128 21.68 5.97 7.84
C ARG A 128 22.32 7.00 8.75
N ARG A 129 22.75 8.15 8.21
CA ARG A 129 23.30 9.28 9.00
C ARG A 129 22.25 9.82 9.98
N ASN A 130 21.02 10.00 9.51
CA ASN A 130 19.88 10.50 10.29
C ASN A 130 19.20 9.43 11.15
N ALA A 131 19.72 8.20 11.20
CA ALA A 131 19.15 7.14 12.02
C ALA A 131 19.35 7.45 13.51
N PRO A 132 18.30 7.31 14.35
CA PRO A 132 18.40 7.55 15.79
C PRO A 132 19.32 6.53 16.47
N ASN A 133 19.75 6.84 17.68
CA ASN A 133 20.61 5.96 18.47
C ASN A 133 19.91 4.68 18.93
N ARG A 134 18.61 4.76 19.28
CA ARG A 134 17.83 3.63 19.76
C ARG A 134 16.34 3.77 19.44
N VAL A 135 15.68 2.63 19.29
CA VAL A 135 14.21 2.49 19.42
C VAL A 135 13.97 1.62 20.65
N SER A 136 13.45 2.22 21.72
CA SER A 136 13.14 1.53 22.97
C SER A 136 11.82 0.75 22.88
N LYS A 137 11.63 -0.24 23.77
CA LYS A 137 10.36 -0.98 23.91
C LYS A 137 9.18 -0.02 24.16
N LYS A 138 9.34 0.91 25.12
CA LYS A 138 8.37 2.00 25.40
C LYS A 138 8.02 2.88 24.20
N ARG A 139 8.91 3.03 23.21
CA ARG A 139 8.57 3.76 21.97
C ARG A 139 7.73 2.90 21.04
N LEU A 140 8.04 1.61 20.93
CA LEU A 140 7.24 0.65 20.17
C LEU A 140 5.84 0.53 20.77
N GLU A 141 5.73 0.31 22.08
CA GLU A 141 4.45 0.20 22.80
C GLU A 141 3.56 1.42 22.55
N ARG A 142 4.10 2.64 22.73
CA ARG A 142 3.36 3.88 22.43
C ARG A 142 2.96 4.00 20.96
N PHE A 143 3.79 3.52 20.03
CA PHE A 143 3.43 3.54 18.61
C PHE A 143 2.27 2.61 18.33
N ILE A 144 2.32 1.38 18.86
CA ILE A 144 1.25 0.39 18.71
C ILE A 144 -0.02 0.90 19.36
N GLN A 145 0.03 1.34 20.63
CA GLN A 145 -1.11 1.91 21.35
C GLN A 145 -1.77 3.06 20.57
N LYS A 146 -0.99 4.01 20.07
CA LYS A 146 -1.51 5.12 19.27
C LYS A 146 -2.16 4.64 17.97
N LYS A 147 -1.65 3.58 17.35
CA LYS A 147 -2.22 2.99 16.14
C LYS A 147 -3.50 2.21 16.45
N SER A 148 -3.53 1.45 17.54
CA SER A 148 -4.72 0.74 18.02
C SER A 148 -5.85 1.74 18.30
N GLN A 149 -5.60 2.77 19.11
CA GLN A 149 -6.61 3.82 19.36
C GLN A 149 -7.11 4.50 18.08
N ALA A 150 -6.26 4.66 17.06
CA ALA A 150 -6.68 5.20 15.77
C ALA A 150 -7.49 4.20 14.94
N ILE A 151 -7.25 2.90 15.10
CA ILE A 151 -8.03 1.82 14.50
C ILE A 151 -9.39 1.76 15.19
N ASP A 152 -9.45 1.74 16.52
CA ASP A 152 -10.68 1.69 17.32
C ASP A 152 -11.64 2.82 16.91
N ARG A 153 -11.14 4.07 16.89
CA ARG A 153 -11.92 5.24 16.42
C ARG A 153 -12.38 5.14 14.96
N LEU A 154 -11.66 4.43 14.09
CA LEU A 154 -12.07 4.26 12.71
C LEU A 154 -13.15 3.18 12.57
N ILE A 155 -13.15 2.18 13.46
CA ILE A 155 -14.13 1.09 13.50
C ILE A 155 -15.46 1.60 14.07
N GLU A 156 -15.42 2.44 15.11
CA GLU A 156 -16.61 3.02 15.76
C GLU A 156 -17.41 3.99 14.86
N THR A 157 -16.86 4.38 13.72
CA THR A 157 -17.47 5.39 12.83
C THR A 157 -17.97 4.78 11.53
N ASP A 158 -18.86 5.49 10.82
CA ASP A 158 -19.44 5.03 9.55
C ASP A 158 -18.41 4.47 8.54
N THR A 159 -18.79 3.38 7.87
CA THR A 159 -18.02 2.54 6.95
C THR A 159 -17.82 3.16 5.56
N GLN A 160 -17.38 4.41 5.51
CA GLN A 160 -17.12 5.11 4.25
C GLN A 160 -15.83 4.60 3.59
N ASP A 161 -15.81 4.49 2.25
CA ASP A 161 -14.67 4.02 1.45
C ASP A 161 -13.34 4.71 1.86
N THR A 162 -13.39 6.03 2.09
CA THR A 162 -12.21 6.83 2.47
C THR A 162 -11.67 6.44 3.84
N ARG A 163 -12.55 6.17 4.81
CA ARG A 163 -12.21 5.74 6.17
C ARG A 163 -11.66 4.32 6.18
N LEU A 164 -12.27 3.39 5.44
CA LEU A 164 -11.75 2.03 5.29
C LEU A 164 -10.36 2.00 4.65
N HIS A 165 -10.10 2.91 3.70
CA HIS A 165 -8.76 3.09 3.15
C HIS A 165 -7.75 3.63 4.18
N VAL A 166 -8.16 4.50 5.09
CA VAL A 166 -7.32 4.94 6.22
C VAL A 166 -7.09 3.80 7.20
N LEU A 167 -8.13 3.02 7.54
CA LEU A 167 -8.06 1.86 8.41
C LEU A 167 -7.04 0.83 7.89
N LYS A 168 -7.13 0.43 6.60
CA LYS A 168 -6.14 -0.45 5.95
C LYS A 168 -4.72 0.08 6.08
N LYS A 169 -4.51 1.41 5.97
CA LYS A 169 -3.18 2.01 6.15
C LYS A 169 -2.68 1.90 7.60
N GLN A 170 -3.55 2.05 8.59
CA GLN A 170 -3.17 1.88 9.99
C GLN A 170 -2.82 0.41 10.30
N LEU A 171 -3.65 -0.53 9.84
CA LEU A 171 -3.41 -1.97 9.99
C LEU A 171 -2.08 -2.39 9.37
N LYS A 172 -1.82 -2.03 8.11
CA LYS A 172 -0.54 -2.36 7.45
C LYS A 172 0.66 -1.69 8.14
N ASP A 173 0.52 -0.47 8.67
CA ASP A 173 1.59 0.16 9.48
C ASP A 173 1.93 -0.67 10.72
N VAL A 174 0.92 -1.21 11.42
CA VAL A 174 1.12 -2.07 12.58
C VAL A 174 1.72 -3.42 12.18
N LEU A 175 1.11 -4.12 11.22
CA LEU A 175 1.59 -5.41 10.72
C LEU A 175 3.05 -5.34 10.26
N TYR A 176 3.42 -4.33 9.48
CA TYR A 176 4.80 -4.16 9.04
C TYR A 176 5.73 -3.77 10.17
N THR A 177 5.26 -3.08 11.21
CA THR A 177 6.06 -2.72 12.38
C THR A 177 6.33 -3.93 13.26
N LEU A 178 5.31 -4.74 13.58
CA LEU A 178 5.44 -5.94 14.39
C LEU A 178 6.39 -6.96 13.76
N LYS A 179 6.32 -7.14 12.43
CA LYS A 179 7.25 -8.01 11.66
C LYS A 179 8.73 -7.59 11.73
N ILE A 180 9.07 -6.43 12.30
CA ILE A 180 10.46 -5.99 12.52
C ILE A 180 11.04 -6.59 13.80
N PHE A 181 10.18 -6.90 14.78
CA PHE A 181 10.57 -7.34 16.12
C PHE A 181 10.37 -8.85 16.27
N HIS A 182 11.09 -9.45 17.23
CA HIS A 182 11.06 -10.89 17.48
C HIS A 182 9.68 -11.38 17.96
N PRO A 183 9.34 -12.67 17.75
CA PRO A 183 8.02 -13.25 18.06
C PRO A 183 7.47 -12.97 19.47
N PRO A 184 8.27 -12.96 20.57
CA PRO A 184 7.73 -12.65 21.90
C PRO A 184 7.05 -11.28 21.96
N VAL A 185 7.54 -10.33 21.16
CA VAL A 185 6.96 -8.99 21.04
C VAL A 185 5.70 -9.02 20.17
N GLN A 186 5.59 -9.94 19.20
CA GLN A 186 4.41 -10.06 18.34
C GLN A 186 3.21 -10.64 19.10
N ASN A 187 3.45 -11.52 20.08
CA ASN A 187 2.41 -12.20 20.85
C ASN A 187 1.78 -11.34 21.96
N HIS A 188 2.46 -10.26 22.39
CA HIS A 188 2.05 -9.44 23.54
C HIS A 188 1.28 -8.15 23.17
N PHE A 189 0.97 -7.92 21.88
CA PHE A 189 0.28 -6.70 21.47
C PHE A 189 -1.13 -6.99 20.97
N PRO A 190 -2.14 -6.95 21.85
CA PRO A 190 -3.51 -6.91 21.41
C PRO A 190 -3.76 -5.54 20.77
N ILE A 191 -4.05 -5.51 19.47
CA ILE A 191 -4.75 -4.35 18.91
C ILE A 191 -6.19 -4.47 19.39
N ALA A 192 -6.71 -3.38 19.97
CA ALA A 192 -8.05 -3.31 20.55
C ALA A 192 -8.33 -4.27 21.72
N GLY A 193 -7.31 -4.85 22.39
CA GLY A 193 -7.55 -5.84 23.45
C GLY A 193 -8.05 -7.21 22.96
N LYS A 194 -8.33 -7.36 21.66
CA LYS A 194 -9.25 -8.39 21.15
C LYS A 194 -8.78 -9.15 19.91
N MET A 195 -7.89 -8.58 19.08
CA MET A 195 -7.44 -9.23 17.85
C MET A 195 -5.98 -9.70 17.92
N SER A 196 -5.78 -10.97 17.57
CA SER A 196 -4.49 -11.61 17.28
C SER A 196 -3.86 -11.08 15.99
N LEU A 197 -2.56 -11.32 15.80
CA LEU A 197 -1.85 -10.98 14.56
C LEU A 197 -2.47 -11.68 13.33
N TYR A 198 -2.99 -12.89 13.52
CA TYR A 198 -3.67 -13.64 12.47
C TYR A 198 -4.96 -12.92 12.02
N GLU A 199 -5.82 -12.55 12.96
CA GLU A 199 -7.07 -11.82 12.69
C GLU A 199 -6.81 -10.47 12.01
N LEU A 200 -5.76 -9.76 12.45
CA LEU A 200 -5.37 -8.50 11.80
C LEU A 200 -4.88 -8.68 10.36
N ASN A 201 -4.17 -9.77 10.06
CA ASN A 201 -3.82 -10.08 8.67
C ASN A 201 -5.08 -10.41 7.87
N LYS A 202 -5.95 -11.28 8.40
CA LYS A 202 -7.23 -11.64 7.76
C LYS A 202 -8.08 -10.40 7.44
N LEU A 203 -8.32 -9.53 8.44
CA LEU A 203 -9.04 -8.27 8.24
C LEU A 203 -8.34 -7.37 7.22
N SER A 204 -7.01 -7.30 7.26
CA SER A 204 -6.25 -6.52 6.30
C SER A 204 -6.37 -7.03 4.87
N ASP A 205 -6.59 -8.32 4.67
CA ASP A 205 -6.73 -8.95 3.36
C ASP A 205 -8.17 -8.80 2.84
N ILE A 206 -9.19 -8.96 3.70
CA ILE A 206 -10.59 -8.61 3.37
C ILE A 206 -10.72 -7.15 2.95
N LEU A 207 -10.10 -6.23 3.71
CA LEU A 207 -10.04 -4.82 3.34
C LEU A 207 -9.23 -4.58 2.06
N ASN A 208 -8.26 -5.45 1.75
CA ASN A 208 -7.54 -5.34 0.49
C ASN A 208 -8.48 -5.57 -0.69
N ASP A 209 -9.22 -6.67 -0.64
CA ASP A 209 -10.12 -7.08 -1.72
C ASP A 209 -11.26 -6.08 -1.90
N TYR A 210 -11.88 -5.64 -0.80
CA TYR A 210 -12.89 -4.59 -0.83
C TYR A 210 -12.37 -3.30 -1.51
N LEU A 211 -11.16 -2.84 -1.16
CA LEU A 211 -10.60 -1.61 -1.71
C LEU A 211 -10.16 -1.75 -3.17
N ASP A 212 -9.81 -2.97 -3.60
CA ASP A 212 -9.51 -3.22 -5.02
C ASP A 212 -10.78 -3.06 -5.86
N TRP A 213 -11.97 -3.42 -5.35
CA TRP A 213 -13.26 -3.10 -6.00
C TRP A 213 -13.56 -1.61 -6.03
N VAL A 214 -13.30 -0.89 -4.92
CA VAL A 214 -13.49 0.57 -4.87
C VAL A 214 -12.67 1.26 -5.95
N VAL A 215 -11.37 0.94 -6.03
CA VAL A 215 -10.47 1.51 -7.05
C VAL A 215 -10.91 1.11 -8.46
N GLY A 216 -11.27 -0.15 -8.67
CA GLY A 216 -11.77 -0.63 -9.96
C GLY A 216 -13.02 0.12 -10.42
N ILE A 217 -14.01 0.32 -9.55
CA ILE A 217 -15.23 1.07 -9.87
C ILE A 217 -14.92 2.53 -10.17
N THR A 218 -13.99 3.16 -9.43
CA THR A 218 -13.54 4.54 -9.73
C THR A 218 -12.93 4.64 -11.13
N LEU A 219 -12.03 3.74 -11.49
CA LEU A 219 -11.40 3.71 -12.82
C LEU A 219 -12.44 3.44 -13.92
N LEU A 220 -13.37 2.53 -13.68
CA LEU A 220 -14.45 2.22 -14.61
C LEU A 220 -15.39 3.41 -14.83
N ASN A 221 -15.77 4.12 -13.77
CA ASN A 221 -16.59 5.34 -13.91
C ASN A 221 -15.85 6.41 -14.71
N ALA A 222 -14.54 6.60 -14.48
CA ALA A 222 -13.74 7.51 -15.29
C ALA A 222 -13.71 7.09 -16.77
N ALA A 223 -13.61 5.79 -17.04
CA ALA A 223 -13.65 5.25 -18.40
C ALA A 223 -14.99 5.51 -19.11
N LEU A 224 -16.12 5.33 -18.42
CA LEU A 224 -17.45 5.54 -18.99
C LEU A 224 -17.71 7.01 -19.39
N LEU A 225 -16.92 7.95 -18.85
CA LEU A 225 -16.97 9.37 -19.24
C LEU A 225 -16.15 9.68 -20.49
N THR A 226 -15.32 8.75 -20.97
CA THR A 226 -14.53 8.96 -22.19
C THR A 226 -15.30 8.57 -23.45
N ARG A 227 -14.73 8.91 -24.61
CA ARG A 227 -15.27 8.50 -25.91
C ARG A 227 -14.97 7.02 -26.15
N LEU A 228 -15.95 6.18 -25.84
CA LEU A 228 -15.94 4.73 -26.06
C LEU A 228 -16.98 4.32 -27.11
N SER A 229 -16.77 3.18 -27.76
CA SER A 229 -17.78 2.55 -28.60
C SER A 229 -19.03 2.18 -27.77
N LEU A 230 -20.20 2.07 -28.41
CA LEU A 230 -21.41 1.61 -27.72
C LEU A 230 -21.23 0.22 -27.10
N HIS A 231 -20.59 -0.68 -27.85
CA HIS A 231 -20.25 -2.02 -27.39
C HIS A 231 -19.38 -2.01 -26.13
N ASP A 232 -18.28 -1.23 -26.10
CA ASP A 232 -17.43 -1.09 -24.92
C ASP A 232 -18.20 -0.53 -23.72
N LYS A 233 -19.04 0.49 -23.95
CA LYS A 233 -19.86 1.09 -22.87
C LYS A 233 -20.79 0.07 -22.25
N ASP A 234 -21.41 -0.79 -23.04
CA ASP A 234 -22.34 -1.79 -22.54
C ASP A 234 -21.63 -2.91 -21.78
N ILE A 235 -20.47 -3.37 -22.26
CA ILE A 235 -19.60 -4.29 -21.49
C ILE A 235 -19.22 -3.66 -20.15
N LEU A 236 -18.69 -2.43 -20.16
CA LEU A 236 -18.26 -1.74 -18.94
C LEU A 236 -19.41 -1.48 -17.96
N LYS A 237 -20.61 -1.13 -18.43
CA LYS A 237 -21.80 -1.03 -17.57
C LYS A 237 -22.13 -2.37 -16.91
N GLY A 238 -22.04 -3.47 -17.66
CA GLY A 238 -22.22 -4.84 -17.14
C GLY A 238 -21.19 -5.19 -16.06
N ILE A 239 -19.91 -4.89 -16.30
CA ILE A 239 -18.84 -5.06 -15.32
C ILE A 239 -19.11 -4.22 -14.07
N ARG A 240 -19.51 -2.95 -14.23
CA ARG A 240 -19.84 -2.05 -13.11
C ARG A 240 -20.93 -2.62 -12.22
N LYS A 241 -22.00 -3.17 -12.80
CA LYS A 241 -23.09 -3.79 -12.05
C LYS A 241 -22.57 -4.97 -11.22
N ARG A 242 -21.79 -5.87 -11.82
CA ARG A 242 -21.16 -7.01 -11.12
C ARG A 242 -20.23 -6.57 -10.00
N TRP A 243 -19.35 -5.61 -10.25
CA TRP A 243 -18.40 -5.14 -9.24
C TRP A 243 -19.07 -4.40 -8.09
N ARG A 244 -20.19 -3.71 -8.30
CA ARG A 244 -20.99 -3.12 -7.21
C ARG A 244 -21.56 -4.20 -6.28
N ILE A 245 -22.03 -5.32 -6.83
CA ILE A 245 -22.49 -6.46 -6.04
C ILE A 245 -21.32 -7.04 -5.23
N ARG A 246 -20.19 -7.34 -5.87
CA ARG A 246 -18.97 -7.82 -5.18
C ARG A 246 -18.45 -6.86 -4.10
N LYS A 247 -18.51 -5.54 -4.36
CA LYS A 247 -18.17 -4.51 -3.37
C LYS A 247 -19.10 -4.58 -2.15
N ALA A 248 -20.40 -4.80 -2.36
CA ALA A 248 -21.37 -4.93 -1.28
C ALA A 248 -21.15 -6.22 -0.46
N GLU A 249 -20.90 -7.36 -1.12
CA GLU A 249 -20.53 -8.62 -0.47
C GLU A 249 -19.26 -8.45 0.39
N ALA A 250 -18.21 -7.86 -0.19
CA ALA A 250 -16.96 -7.60 0.52
C ALA A 250 -17.15 -6.61 1.68
N MET A 251 -18.04 -5.62 1.55
CA MET A 251 -18.41 -4.72 2.65
C MET A 251 -19.11 -5.47 3.79
N ALA A 252 -20.00 -6.41 3.49
CA ALA A 252 -20.64 -7.24 4.52
C ALA A 252 -19.59 -8.05 5.30
N LEU A 253 -18.59 -8.63 4.62
CA LEU A 253 -17.45 -9.30 5.26
C LEU A 253 -16.62 -8.35 6.13
N VAL A 254 -16.33 -7.13 5.64
CA VAL A 254 -15.65 -6.10 6.44
C VAL A 254 -16.44 -5.83 7.72
N LYS A 255 -17.75 -5.57 7.61
CA LYS A 255 -18.61 -5.28 8.78
C LYS A 255 -18.63 -6.46 9.77
N GLY A 256 -18.82 -7.69 9.29
CA GLY A 256 -18.79 -8.87 10.15
C GLY A 256 -17.47 -9.02 10.91
N ASN A 257 -16.33 -8.77 10.28
CA ASN A 257 -15.03 -8.88 10.95
C ASN A 257 -14.66 -7.66 11.81
N LEU A 258 -15.37 -6.54 11.69
CA LEU A 258 -15.15 -5.34 12.50
C LEU A 258 -16.03 -5.28 13.75
N PHE A 259 -17.25 -5.82 13.70
CA PHE A 259 -18.24 -5.68 14.78
C PHE A 259 -18.46 -6.94 15.63
N HIS A 260 -17.85 -8.08 15.27
CA HIS A 260 -17.86 -9.29 16.10
C HIS A 260 -16.68 -9.40 17.07
N THR A 261 -15.90 -8.33 17.25
CA THR A 261 -14.82 -8.23 18.25
C THR A 261 -15.16 -7.22 19.33
#